data_AF-A0A7J4ADS5-F1
#
_entry.id   AF-A0A7J4ADS5-F1
#
_cell.length_a   1.000
_cell.length_b   1.000
_cell.length_c   1.000
_cell.angle_alpha   90.00
_cell.angle_beta   90.00
_cell.angle_gamma   90.00
#
_symmetry.space_group_name_H-M   'P 1'
#
loop_
_entity.id
_entity.type
_entity.pdbx_description
1 polymer ?
#
loop_
_entity_poly.entity_id
_entity_poly.type
_entity_poly.pdbx_seq_one_letter_code
_entity_poly.pdbx_strand_id
1 'polypeptide(L)'
;MKFFWIIKDKLAGSSIIRNENEIKELKEKGITSIVCLVEEHELTFKNIKEYEESLNKYGIELKHYPIKDFSAPTLEYLVKIIKYLKDKIKENKRVLVHCYGGLGRTGTILAAFLVYYKRIKAEEAISYVRKIRPGSIENYWQEEIIKRFEEYLLERNFNLE
;
A
#
# COMPACT_ATOMS: atom_id res chain seq x y z
N MET A 1 -8.22 -3.02 -13.94
CA MET A 1 -7.45 -2.45 -12.82
C MET A 1 -6.08 -1.94 -13.26
N LYS A 2 -5.56 -0.83 -12.70
CA LYS A 2 -4.19 -0.32 -12.97
C LYS A 2 -3.17 -0.91 -11.99
N PHE A 3 -2.69 -2.13 -12.25
CA PHE A 3 -1.73 -2.85 -11.40
C PHE A 3 -0.27 -2.53 -11.75
N PHE A 4 0.63 -2.51 -10.75
CA PHE A 4 2.07 -2.41 -10.95
C PHE A 4 2.87 -3.01 -9.79
N TRP A 5 4.03 -3.59 -10.07
CA TRP A 5 4.97 -4.04 -9.04
C TRP A 5 5.86 -2.87 -8.58
N ILE A 6 6.02 -2.68 -7.27
CA ILE A 6 7.03 -1.77 -6.72
C ILE A 6 8.30 -2.53 -6.32
N ILE A 7 8.11 -3.73 -5.76
CA ILE A 7 9.14 -4.73 -5.54
C ILE A 7 8.61 -6.01 -6.19
N LYS A 8 9.27 -6.43 -7.27
CA LYS A 8 8.84 -7.57 -8.09
C LYS A 8 8.57 -8.80 -7.22
N ASP A 9 7.41 -9.41 -7.43
CA ASP A 9 6.91 -10.62 -6.76
C ASP A 9 6.79 -10.52 -5.22
N LYS A 10 6.83 -9.31 -4.64
CA LYS A 10 6.69 -9.10 -3.18
C LYS A 10 5.67 -8.02 -2.82
N LEU A 11 5.76 -6.84 -3.45
CA LEU A 11 4.91 -5.70 -3.13
C LEU A 11 4.44 -5.01 -4.41
N ALA A 12 3.13 -4.86 -4.54
CA ALA A 12 2.46 -4.22 -5.67
C ALA A 12 1.57 -3.07 -5.21
N GLY A 13 1.25 -2.19 -6.16
CA GLY A 13 0.20 -1.18 -6.04
C GLY A 13 -0.89 -1.38 -7.09
N SER A 14 -2.11 -0.93 -6.80
CA SER A 14 -3.14 -0.80 -7.83
C SER A 14 -4.16 0.31 -7.58
N SER A 15 -4.94 0.63 -8.61
CA SER A 15 -6.25 1.25 -8.43
C SER A 15 -7.21 0.32 -7.69
N ILE A 16 -8.38 0.84 -7.31
CA ILE A 16 -9.47 0.08 -6.71
C ILE A 16 -9.83 -1.16 -7.54
N ILE A 17 -10.16 -2.23 -6.81
CA ILE A 17 -10.65 -3.51 -7.31
C ILE A 17 -12.16 -3.44 -7.36
N ARG A 18 -12.74 -3.66 -8.54
CA ARG A 18 -14.15 -3.34 -8.83
C ARG A 18 -15.09 -4.53 -8.75
N ASN A 19 -14.59 -5.73 -9.00
CA ASN A 19 -15.40 -6.94 -9.16
C ASN A 19 -14.56 -8.21 -9.00
N GLU A 20 -15.23 -9.37 -8.99
CA GLU A 20 -14.58 -10.68 -8.83
C GLU A 20 -13.60 -11.03 -9.95
N ASN A 21 -13.80 -10.54 -11.19
CA ASN A 21 -12.85 -10.79 -12.29
C ASN A 21 -11.48 -10.17 -12.00
N GLU A 22 -11.45 -8.94 -11.47
CA GLU A 22 -10.19 -8.31 -11.06
C GLU A 22 -9.54 -9.04 -9.86
N ILE A 23 -10.33 -9.65 -8.97
CA ILE A 23 -9.79 -10.51 -7.89
C ILE A 23 -9.13 -11.76 -8.48
N LYS A 24 -9.75 -12.39 -9.48
CA LYS A 24 -9.16 -13.54 -10.17
C LYS A 24 -7.84 -13.20 -10.86
N GLU A 25 -7.76 -12.04 -11.53
CA GLU A 25 -6.50 -11.55 -12.10
C GLU A 25 -5.40 -11.37 -11.05
N LEU A 26 -5.75 -10.88 -9.85
CA LEU A 26 -4.79 -10.76 -8.74
C LEU A 26 -4.31 -12.12 -8.24
N LYS A 27 -5.20 -13.10 -8.19
CA LYS A 27 -4.84 -14.49 -7.86
C LYS A 27 -3.88 -15.08 -8.88
N GLU A 28 -4.10 -14.86 -10.16
CA GLU A 28 -3.20 -15.30 -11.25
C GLU A 28 -1.82 -14.64 -11.18
N LYS A 29 -1.75 -13.38 -10.71
CA LYS A 29 -0.47 -12.70 -10.38
C LYS A 29 0.15 -13.19 -9.07
N GLY A 30 -0.53 -14.08 -8.34
CA GLY A 30 -0.09 -14.68 -7.09
C GLY A 30 -0.16 -13.74 -5.89
N ILE A 31 -0.99 -12.69 -5.92
CA ILE A 31 -1.27 -11.87 -4.74
C ILE A 31 -1.98 -12.73 -3.70
N THR A 32 -1.53 -12.64 -2.45
CA THR A 32 -2.05 -13.42 -1.32
C THR A 32 -2.49 -12.56 -0.14
N SER A 33 -2.19 -11.26 -0.16
CA SER A 33 -2.59 -10.31 0.87
C SER A 33 -2.85 -8.94 0.23
N ILE A 34 -3.92 -8.27 0.67
CA ILE A 34 -4.30 -6.94 0.20
C ILE A 34 -4.40 -6.00 1.39
N VAL A 35 -3.79 -4.81 1.24
CA VAL A 35 -4.03 -3.65 2.09
C VAL A 35 -4.95 -2.68 1.35
N CYS A 36 -6.16 -2.52 1.87
CA CYS A 36 -7.17 -1.60 1.36
C CYS A 36 -7.08 -0.27 2.12
N LEU A 37 -6.81 0.82 1.39
CA LEU A 37 -6.67 2.17 1.96
C LEU A 37 -7.90 3.06 1.80
N VAL A 38 -8.92 2.60 1.07
CA VAL A 38 -10.13 3.39 0.85
C VAL A 38 -11.07 3.30 2.04
N GLU A 39 -11.84 4.36 2.26
CA GLU A 39 -12.97 4.34 3.19
C GLU A 39 -14.12 3.49 2.62
N GLU A 40 -14.99 2.94 3.47
CA GLU A 40 -16.02 2.01 3.00
C GLU A 40 -16.96 2.60 1.96
N HIS A 41 -17.27 3.91 2.06
CA HIS A 41 -18.13 4.60 1.11
C HIS A 41 -17.50 4.74 -0.29
N GLU A 42 -16.20 4.50 -0.44
CA GLU A 42 -15.49 4.52 -1.71
C GLU A 42 -15.41 3.12 -2.36
N LEU A 43 -15.80 2.06 -1.63
CA LEU A 43 -15.76 0.68 -2.14
C LEU A 43 -16.77 0.48 -3.26
N THR A 44 -16.44 -0.41 -4.20
CA THR A 44 -17.40 -0.91 -5.19
C THR A 44 -18.22 -2.08 -4.66
N PHE A 45 -17.72 -2.77 -3.63
CA PHE A 45 -18.46 -3.75 -2.85
C PHE A 45 -19.36 -3.02 -1.86
N LYS A 46 -20.42 -3.67 -1.36
CA LYS A 46 -21.40 -3.07 -0.45
C LYS A 46 -20.78 -2.57 0.85
N ASN A 47 -19.76 -3.26 1.35
CA ASN A 47 -19.01 -2.92 2.56
C ASN A 47 -17.70 -3.72 2.60
N ILE A 48 -16.90 -3.46 3.63
CA ILE A 48 -15.61 -4.14 3.80
C ILE A 48 -15.75 -5.66 3.98
N LYS A 49 -16.83 -6.12 4.61
CA LYS A 49 -17.08 -7.54 4.88
C LYS A 49 -17.35 -8.33 3.60
N GLU A 50 -18.20 -7.82 2.72
CA GLU A 50 -18.45 -8.46 1.41
C GLU A 50 -17.17 -8.49 0.56
N TYR A 51 -16.36 -7.42 0.64
CA TYR A 51 -15.09 -7.37 -0.05
C TYR A 51 -14.12 -8.45 0.48
N GLU A 52 -13.99 -8.57 1.79
CA GLU A 52 -13.20 -9.61 2.44
C GLU A 52 -13.68 -11.02 2.07
N GLU A 53 -14.98 -11.28 2.12
CA GLU A 53 -15.57 -12.56 1.72
C GLU A 53 -15.26 -12.90 0.26
N SER A 54 -15.33 -11.91 -0.63
CA SER A 54 -15.01 -12.08 -2.05
C SER A 54 -13.53 -12.43 -2.27
N LEU A 55 -12.61 -11.84 -1.51
CA LEU A 55 -11.18 -12.13 -1.56
C LEU A 55 -10.84 -13.51 -0.96
N ASN A 56 -11.49 -13.89 0.15
CA ASN A 56 -11.27 -15.14 0.85
C ASN A 56 -11.58 -16.37 -0.03
N LYS A 57 -12.56 -16.27 -0.95
CA LYS A 57 -12.84 -17.31 -1.97
C LYS A 57 -11.60 -17.70 -2.81
N TYR A 58 -10.65 -16.77 -2.96
CA TYR A 58 -9.43 -16.95 -3.73
C TYR A 58 -8.18 -17.15 -2.85
N GLY A 59 -8.36 -17.24 -1.53
CA GLY A 59 -7.28 -17.36 -0.56
C GLY A 59 -6.43 -16.09 -0.47
N ILE A 60 -7.06 -14.92 -0.58
CA ILE A 60 -6.42 -13.61 -0.45
C ILE A 60 -6.87 -12.97 0.86
N GLU A 61 -5.91 -12.71 1.75
CA GLU A 61 -6.19 -12.04 3.03
C GLU A 61 -6.43 -10.54 2.81
N LEU A 62 -7.41 -9.95 3.51
CA LEU A 62 -7.65 -8.51 3.50
C LEU A 62 -7.19 -7.87 4.81
N LYS A 63 -6.55 -6.71 4.70
CA LYS A 63 -6.36 -5.78 5.82
C LYS A 63 -6.85 -4.39 5.43
N HIS A 64 -7.77 -3.86 6.22
CA HIS A 64 -8.34 -2.54 5.99
C HIS A 64 -7.63 -1.49 6.86
N TYR A 65 -7.04 -0.49 6.20
CA TYR A 65 -6.41 0.67 6.83
C TYR A 65 -6.92 1.95 6.15
N PRO A 66 -8.16 2.38 6.42
CA PRO A 66 -8.77 3.50 5.72
C PRO A 66 -7.99 4.80 5.93
N ILE A 67 -7.74 5.51 4.82
CA ILE A 67 -7.12 6.84 4.79
C ILE A 67 -8.03 7.73 3.96
N LYS A 68 -8.42 8.87 4.53
CA LYS A 68 -9.28 9.86 3.87
C LYS A 68 -8.70 10.28 2.52
N ASP A 69 -9.54 10.47 1.51
CA ASP A 69 -9.06 10.86 0.19
C ASP A 69 -8.26 12.17 0.20
N PHE A 70 -7.25 12.25 -0.68
CA PHE A 70 -6.26 13.33 -0.72
C PHE A 70 -5.51 13.64 0.58
N SER A 71 -5.57 12.78 1.60
CA SER A 71 -4.82 12.96 2.85
C SER A 71 -3.59 12.06 2.93
N ALA A 72 -2.80 12.29 3.99
CA ALA A 72 -1.72 11.42 4.44
C ALA A 72 -2.10 10.79 5.79
N PRO A 73 -1.65 9.56 6.10
CA PRO A 73 -1.84 8.97 7.42
C PRO A 73 -1.05 9.74 8.48
N THR A 74 -1.40 9.56 9.76
CA THR A 74 -0.51 9.97 10.86
C THR A 74 0.75 9.11 10.86
N LEU A 75 1.84 9.59 11.46
CA LEU A 75 3.10 8.84 11.53
C LEU A 75 2.91 7.49 12.25
N GLU A 76 2.18 7.47 13.37
CA GLU A 76 1.88 6.23 14.08
C GLU A 76 1.08 5.24 13.22
N TYR A 77 0.10 5.74 12.47
CA TYR A 77 -0.70 4.90 11.58
C TYR A 77 0.11 4.37 10.40
N LEU A 78 1.00 5.20 9.83
CA LEU A 78 1.95 4.78 8.80
C LEU A 78 2.87 3.67 9.33
N VAL A 79 3.46 3.83 10.52
CA VAL A 79 4.30 2.82 11.16
C VAL A 79 3.56 1.49 11.30
N LYS A 80 2.29 1.51 11.74
CA LYS A 80 1.44 0.31 11.83
C LYS A 80 1.27 -0.39 10.48
N ILE A 81 1.02 0.37 9.41
CA ILE A 81 0.89 -0.18 8.05
C ILE A 81 2.22 -0.78 7.57
N ILE A 82 3.34 -0.07 7.75
CA ILE A 82 4.66 -0.55 7.31
C ILE A 82 5.08 -1.81 8.08
N LYS A 83 4.79 -1.89 9.39
CA LYS A 83 5.00 -3.12 10.18
C LYS A 83 4.20 -4.29 9.61
N TYR A 84 2.91 -4.09 9.31
CA TYR A 84 2.08 -5.13 8.68
C TYR A 84 2.66 -5.60 7.34
N LEU A 85 3.08 -4.67 6.47
CA LEU A 85 3.70 -5.00 5.18
C LEU A 85 5.02 -5.78 5.37
N LYS A 86 5.86 -5.35 6.31
CA LYS A 86 7.13 -6.01 6.67
C LYS A 86 6.86 -7.46 7.06
N ASP A 87 5.92 -7.68 7.96
CA ASP A 87 5.62 -9.01 8.49
C ASP A 87 5.03 -9.92 7.41
N LYS A 88 4.11 -9.41 6.59
CA LYS A 88 3.56 -10.19 5.47
C LYS A 88 4.60 -10.57 4.42
N ILE A 89 5.52 -9.66 4.09
CA ILE A 89 6.63 -10.00 3.18
C ILE A 89 7.58 -11.01 3.83
N LYS A 90 7.83 -10.93 5.14
CA LYS A 90 8.62 -11.92 5.89
C LYS A 90 7.94 -13.31 5.91
N GLU A 91 6.61 -13.36 5.90
CA GLU A 91 5.79 -14.56 5.73
C GLU A 91 5.75 -15.08 4.27
N ASN A 92 6.57 -14.53 3.37
CA ASN A 92 6.57 -14.83 1.92
C ASN A 92 5.24 -14.55 1.21
N LYS A 93 4.40 -13.68 1.76
CA LYS A 93 3.18 -13.22 1.09
C LYS A 93 3.53 -12.22 0.00
N ARG A 94 2.77 -12.24 -1.11
CA ARG A 94 2.80 -11.17 -2.11
C ARG A 94 1.68 -10.19 -1.79
N VAL A 95 2.07 -8.98 -1.41
CA VAL A 95 1.16 -7.97 -0.88
C VAL A 95 0.81 -6.95 -1.95
N LEU A 96 -0.46 -6.60 -2.05
CA LEU A 96 -0.96 -5.49 -2.87
C LEU A 96 -1.46 -4.37 -1.95
N VAL A 97 -1.08 -3.13 -2.21
CA VAL A 97 -1.66 -1.95 -1.58
C VAL A 97 -2.53 -1.22 -2.60
N HIS A 98 -3.76 -0.87 -2.26
CA HIS A 98 -4.59 -0.06 -3.16
C HIS A 98 -5.36 1.03 -2.43
N CYS A 99 -5.62 2.13 -3.14
CA CYS A 99 -6.62 3.13 -2.80
C CYS A 99 -7.65 3.22 -3.95
N TYR A 100 -8.27 4.38 -4.18
CA TYR A 100 -9.18 4.56 -5.30
C TYR A 100 -8.43 4.58 -6.65
N GLY A 101 -7.52 5.55 -6.82
CA GLY A 101 -6.77 5.75 -8.07
C GLY A 101 -5.46 4.96 -8.20
N GLY A 102 -4.95 4.42 -7.09
CA GLY A 102 -3.61 3.79 -7.05
C GLY A 102 -2.49 4.80 -7.26
N LEU A 103 -2.66 6.03 -6.75
CA LEU A 103 -1.76 7.17 -6.96
C LEU A 103 -1.26 7.77 -5.64
N GLY A 104 -2.03 8.64 -4.96
CA GLY A 104 -1.59 9.35 -3.75
C GLY A 104 -1.43 8.45 -2.55
N ARG A 105 -2.54 8.01 -1.93
CA ARG A 105 -2.53 7.13 -0.74
C ARG A 105 -1.67 5.87 -0.97
N THR A 106 -1.88 5.18 -2.09
CA THR A 106 -1.08 4.00 -2.46
C THR A 106 0.39 4.35 -2.61
N GLY A 107 0.74 5.36 -3.41
CA GLY A 107 2.13 5.77 -3.63
C GLY A 107 2.84 6.19 -2.35
N THR A 108 2.12 6.83 -1.42
CA THR A 108 2.63 7.25 -0.12
C THR A 108 3.08 6.05 0.71
N ILE A 109 2.21 5.04 0.87
CA ILE A 109 2.53 3.81 1.60
C ILE A 109 3.67 3.05 0.94
N LEU A 110 3.67 2.93 -0.39
CA LEU A 110 4.72 2.22 -1.13
C LEU A 110 6.08 2.94 -1.02
N ALA A 111 6.11 4.27 -1.09
CA ALA A 111 7.33 5.06 -0.93
C ALA A 111 7.90 4.91 0.50
N ALA A 112 7.06 5.08 1.52
CA ALA A 112 7.47 4.86 2.91
C ALA A 112 8.00 3.43 3.13
N PHE A 113 7.35 2.42 2.54
CA PHE A 113 7.86 1.05 2.61
C PHE A 113 9.24 0.90 1.97
N LEU A 114 9.52 1.58 0.86
CA LEU A 114 10.84 1.54 0.22
C LEU A 114 11.92 2.19 1.06
N VAL A 115 11.62 3.30 1.75
CA VAL A 115 12.54 3.93 2.72
C VAL A 115 12.97 2.90 3.77
N TYR A 116 12.01 2.19 4.37
CA TYR A 116 12.29 1.14 5.33
C TYR A 116 13.04 -0.06 4.73
N TYR A 117 12.52 -0.62 3.62
CA TYR A 117 12.95 -1.90 3.08
C TYR A 117 14.29 -1.83 2.34
N LYS A 118 14.51 -0.74 1.58
CA LYS A 118 15.73 -0.53 0.81
C LYS A 118 16.75 0.37 1.53
N ARG A 119 16.36 1.01 2.64
CA ARG A 119 17.21 1.96 3.38
C ARG A 119 17.69 3.11 2.49
N ILE A 120 16.78 3.61 1.65
CA ILE A 120 17.01 4.75 0.75
C ILE A 120 16.29 5.98 1.29
N LYS A 121 16.71 7.16 0.83
CA LYS A 121 16.10 8.43 1.24
C LYS A 121 14.65 8.58 0.80
N ALA A 122 13.88 9.39 1.52
CA ALA A 122 12.49 9.69 1.17
C ALA A 122 12.36 10.23 -0.26
N GLU A 123 13.23 11.15 -0.68
CA GLU A 123 13.21 11.72 -2.03
C GLU A 123 13.47 10.65 -3.10
N GLU A 124 14.43 9.75 -2.86
CA GLU A 124 14.74 8.66 -3.78
C GLU A 124 13.57 7.68 -3.90
N ALA A 125 12.91 7.36 -2.78
CA ALA A 125 11.72 6.51 -2.77
C ALA A 125 10.55 7.16 -3.52
N ILE A 126 10.29 8.45 -3.30
CA ILE A 126 9.25 9.23 -4.00
C ILE A 126 9.51 9.22 -5.51
N SER A 127 10.73 9.55 -5.94
CA SER A 127 11.12 9.55 -7.34
C SER A 127 10.98 8.17 -7.98
N TYR A 128 11.36 7.11 -7.26
CA TYR A 128 11.24 5.73 -7.73
C TYR A 128 9.77 5.33 -7.95
N VAL A 129 8.89 5.63 -6.99
CA VAL A 129 7.45 5.35 -7.13
C VAL A 129 6.86 6.14 -8.30
N ARG A 130 7.18 7.42 -8.44
CA ARG A 130 6.72 8.28 -9.56
C ARG A 130 7.19 7.78 -10.92
N LYS A 131 8.40 7.21 -11.01
CA LYS A 131 8.90 6.61 -12.26
C LYS A 131 8.10 5.38 -12.68
N ILE A 132 7.72 4.53 -11.71
CA ILE A 132 6.92 3.33 -11.99
C ILE A 132 5.44 3.68 -12.22
N ARG A 133 4.92 4.62 -11.45
CA ARG A 133 3.54 5.06 -11.49
C ARG A 133 3.49 6.60 -11.54
N PRO A 134 3.52 7.19 -12.75
CA PRO A 134 3.45 8.63 -12.91
C PRO A 134 2.20 9.23 -12.25
N GLY A 135 2.40 10.35 -11.54
CA GLY A 135 1.36 11.02 -10.75
C GLY A 135 1.16 10.49 -9.32
N SER A 136 1.94 9.49 -8.88
CA SER A 136 1.91 9.04 -7.48
C SER A 136 2.46 10.10 -6.52
N ILE A 137 1.97 10.05 -5.27
CA ILE A 137 2.22 11.05 -4.22
C ILE A 137 1.74 12.42 -4.71
N GLU A 138 0.47 12.72 -4.45
CA GLU A 138 -0.32 13.75 -5.13
C GLU A 138 -0.19 15.14 -4.51
N ASN A 139 0.26 15.25 -3.25
CA ASN A 139 0.35 16.54 -2.58
C ASN A 139 1.47 16.60 -1.54
N TYR A 140 1.69 17.82 -1.03
CA TYR A 140 2.71 18.15 -0.03
C TYR A 140 2.64 17.26 1.21
N TRP A 141 1.45 17.05 1.78
CA TRP A 141 1.29 16.28 3.02
C TRP A 141 1.69 14.82 2.87
N GLN A 142 1.48 14.25 1.66
CA GLN A 142 1.90 12.90 1.33
C GLN A 142 3.41 12.79 1.13
N GLU A 143 4.09 13.81 0.61
CA GLU A 143 5.56 13.85 0.59
C GLU A 143 6.13 14.00 2.00
N GLU A 144 5.56 14.94 2.77
CA GLU A 144 6.01 15.29 4.11
C GLU A 144 5.96 14.10 5.08
N ILE A 145 4.90 13.29 5.03
CA ILE A 145 4.82 12.12 5.92
C ILE A 145 5.91 11.06 5.62
N ILE A 146 6.37 10.96 4.37
CA ILE A 146 7.43 10.02 3.99
C ILE A 146 8.78 10.49 4.56
N LYS A 147 9.04 11.80 4.52
CA LYS A 147 10.25 12.41 5.11
C LYS A 147 10.27 12.26 6.63
N ARG A 148 9.15 12.57 7.28
CA ARG A 148 8.99 12.34 8.73
C ARG A 148 9.14 10.88 9.12
N PHE A 149 8.74 9.95 8.24
CA PHE A 149 8.96 8.53 8.47
C PHE A 149 10.42 8.11 8.33
N GLU A 150 11.17 8.71 7.39
CA GLU A 150 12.63 8.54 7.33
C GLU A 150 13.32 9.01 8.61
N GLU A 151 13.00 10.22 9.09
CA GLU A 151 13.54 10.75 10.34
C GLU A 151 13.25 9.81 11.52
N TYR A 152 12.00 9.36 11.64
CA TYR A 152 11.58 8.39 12.66
C TYR A 152 12.39 7.08 12.61
N LEU A 153 12.69 6.58 11.42
CA LEU A 153 13.50 5.37 11.24
C LEU A 153 14.96 5.63 11.61
N LEU A 154 15.53 6.77 11.23
CA LEU A 154 16.92 7.12 11.55
C LEU A 154 17.14 7.19 13.07
N GLU A 155 16.22 7.81 13.81
CA GLU A 155 16.25 7.83 15.28
C GLU A 155 16.25 6.43 15.92
N ARG A 156 15.69 5.45 15.21
CA ARG A 156 15.53 4.06 15.66
C ARG A 156 16.50 3.10 14.96
N ASN A 157 17.47 3.61 14.22
CA ASN A 157 18.39 2.80 13.41
C ASN A 157 17.66 1.79 12.50
N PHE A 158 16.57 2.23 11.87
CA PHE A 158 15.67 1.44 11.02
C PHE A 158 14.98 0.26 11.70
N ASN A 159 15.00 0.18 13.03
CA ASN A 159 14.28 -0.85 13.75
C ASN A 159 12.80 -0.44 13.92
N LEU A 160 11.92 -1.24 13.31
CA LEU A 160 10.48 -1.19 13.55
C LEU A 160 10.13 -2.21 14.63
N GLU A 161 10.42 -1.87 15.89
CA GLU A 161 9.99 -2.59 17.10
C GLU A 161 8.77 -1.90 17.73
#